data_AF-A0A9D7NRL3-F1
#
_entry.id   AF-A0A9D7NRL3-F1
#
_cell.length_a   1.000
_cell.length_b   1.000
_cell.length_c   1.000
_cell.angle_alpha   90.00
_cell.angle_beta   90.00
_cell.angle_gamma   90.00
#
_symmetry.space_group_name_H-M   'P 1'
#
loop_
_entity.id
_entity.type
_entity.pdbx_description
1 polymer ?
#
loop_
_entity_poly.entity_id
_entity_poly.type
_entity_poly.pdbx_seq_one_letter_code
_entity_poly.pdbx_strand_id
1 'polypeptide(L)'
;MRPFRERAYAALRLYLPAMPPSLHPRVLGMVQADWLSSYGVYEGLEYTFMRMKSRTSMPEQLEGAVETLKVFREEMDAEFRWFFPEVVGFVGGK
;
A
#
# COMPACT_ATOMS: atom_id res chain seq x y z
N MET A 1 5.21 -10.04 -6.03
CA MET A 1 3.98 -9.24 -5.85
C MET A 1 2.73 -9.86 -6.49
N ARG A 2 2.74 -10.29 -7.75
CA ARG A 2 1.55 -10.85 -8.43
C ARG A 2 0.81 -11.97 -7.65
N PRO A 3 1.47 -13.01 -7.11
CA PRO A 3 0.77 -14.07 -6.37
C PRO A 3 0.09 -13.58 -5.08
N PHE A 4 0.70 -12.60 -4.41
CA PHE A 4 0.14 -12.00 -3.20
C PHE A 4 -1.16 -11.25 -3.52
N ARG A 5 -1.12 -10.37 -4.51
CA ARG A 5 -2.26 -9.56 -4.95
C ARG A 5 -3.44 -10.42 -5.39
N GLU A 6 -3.18 -11.44 -6.20
CA GLU A 6 -4.23 -12.33 -6.70
C GLU A 6 -4.93 -13.06 -5.54
N ARG A 7 -4.18 -13.55 -4.55
CA ARG A 7 -4.75 -14.12 -3.33
C ARG A 7 -5.56 -13.10 -2.53
N ALA A 8 -5.04 -11.88 -2.37
CA ALA A 8 -5.75 -10.82 -1.63
C ALA A 8 -7.08 -10.45 -2.30
N TYR A 9 -7.09 -10.25 -3.62
CA TYR A 9 -8.32 -9.94 -4.36
C TYR A 9 -9.29 -11.13 -4.42
N ALA A 10 -8.78 -12.36 -4.52
CA ALA A 10 -9.62 -13.55 -4.42
C ALA A 10 -10.33 -13.62 -3.06
N ALA A 11 -9.60 -13.35 -1.96
CA ALA A 11 -10.20 -13.28 -0.63
C ALA A 11 -11.25 -12.16 -0.52
N LEU A 12 -10.96 -10.96 -1.04
CA LEU A 12 -11.94 -9.85 -1.04
C LEU A 12 -13.23 -10.19 -1.80
N ARG A 13 -13.11 -10.90 -2.94
CA ARG A 13 -14.28 -11.37 -3.71
C ARG A 13 -15.04 -12.47 -2.96
N LEU A 14 -14.32 -13.45 -2.40
CA LEU A 14 -14.89 -14.58 -1.69
C LEU A 14 -15.72 -14.14 -0.48
N TYR A 15 -15.21 -13.18 0.29
CA TYR A 15 -15.85 -12.69 1.50
C TYR A 15 -16.72 -11.45 1.28
N LEU A 16 -16.90 -10.97 0.05
CA LEU A 16 -17.75 -9.82 -0.27
C LEU A 16 -19.17 -9.95 0.31
N PRO A 17 -19.85 -11.11 0.25
CA PRO A 17 -21.20 -11.27 0.83
C PRO A 17 -21.25 -11.10 2.35
N ALA A 18 -20.14 -11.32 3.06
CA ALA A 18 -20.05 -11.13 4.50
C ALA A 18 -19.81 -9.66 4.91
N MET A 19 -19.56 -8.77 3.94
CA MET A 19 -19.32 -7.35 4.19
C MET A 19 -20.63 -6.54 4.17
N PRO A 20 -20.71 -5.42 4.91
CA PRO A 20 -21.80 -4.47 4.77
C PRO A 20 -22.03 -4.06 3.30
N PRO A 21 -23.28 -4.02 2.80
CA PRO A 21 -23.57 -3.68 1.40
C PRO A 21 -22.98 -2.34 0.94
N SER A 22 -22.85 -1.38 1.85
CA SER A 22 -22.24 -0.06 1.59
C SER A 22 -20.77 -0.14 1.19
N LEU A 23 -20.05 -1.22 1.53
CA LEU A 23 -18.64 -1.41 1.16
C LEU A 23 -18.46 -2.11 -0.18
N HIS A 24 -19.48 -2.78 -0.71
CA HIS A 24 -19.35 -3.58 -1.93
C HIS A 24 -18.82 -2.77 -3.13
N PRO A 25 -19.33 -1.56 -3.44
CA PRO A 25 -18.83 -0.79 -4.56
C PRO A 25 -17.35 -0.42 -4.42
N ARG A 26 -16.90 -0.14 -3.19
CA ARG A 26 -15.52 0.25 -2.90
C ARG A 26 -14.55 -0.92 -3.06
N VAL A 27 -14.93 -2.09 -2.56
CA VAL A 27 -14.11 -3.31 -2.67
C VAL A 27 -14.04 -3.78 -4.13
N LEU A 28 -15.16 -3.78 -4.84
CA LEU A 28 -15.18 -4.14 -6.26
C LEU A 28 -14.37 -3.15 -7.10
N GLY A 29 -14.48 -1.84 -6.83
CA GLY A 29 -13.68 -0.81 -7.50
C GLY A 29 -12.18 -0.98 -7.25
N MET A 30 -11.78 -1.27 -6.00
CA MET A 30 -10.38 -1.57 -5.64
C MET A 30 -9.82 -2.75 -6.44
N VAL A 31 -10.59 -3.82 -6.55
CA VAL A 31 -10.17 -5.03 -7.27
C VAL A 31 -10.13 -4.79 -8.78
N GLN A 32 -11.12 -4.09 -9.34
CA GLN A 32 -11.21 -3.79 -10.78
C GLN A 32 -10.10 -2.85 -11.24
N ALA A 33 -9.80 -1.82 -10.45
CA ALA A 33 -8.75 -0.84 -10.74
C ALA A 33 -7.36 -1.26 -10.27
N ASP A 34 -7.22 -2.48 -9.73
CA ASP A 34 -5.95 -3.07 -9.34
C ASP A 34 -5.07 -2.17 -8.43
N TRP A 35 -5.65 -1.68 -7.34
CA TRP A 35 -4.97 -0.74 -6.43
C TRP A 35 -3.67 -1.27 -5.81
N LEU A 36 -3.58 -2.55 -5.46
CA LEU A 36 -2.37 -3.13 -4.87
C LEU A 36 -1.17 -3.07 -5.84
N SER A 37 -1.42 -3.03 -7.14
CA SER A 37 -0.35 -2.87 -8.13
C SER A 37 0.08 -1.42 -8.25
N SER A 38 -0.86 -0.48 -8.14
CA SER A 38 -0.52 0.95 -8.19
C SER A 38 0.39 1.35 -7.03
N TYR A 39 0.31 0.68 -5.88
CA TYR A 39 1.23 0.92 -4.76
C TYR A 39 2.69 0.51 -5.04
N GLY A 40 2.94 -0.26 -6.10
CA GLY A 40 4.28 -0.70 -6.50
C GLY A 40 5.01 0.26 -7.44
N VAL A 41 4.35 1.32 -7.91
CA VAL A 41 4.90 2.27 -8.90
C VAL A 41 4.69 3.71 -8.46
N TYR A 42 5.59 4.61 -8.85
CA TYR A 42 5.58 5.99 -8.38
C TYR A 42 4.30 6.74 -8.77
N GLU A 43 3.80 6.53 -9.98
CA GLU A 43 2.59 7.18 -10.49
C GLU A 43 1.36 6.78 -9.66
N GLY A 44 1.31 5.53 -9.22
CA GLY A 44 0.24 5.03 -8.38
C GLY A 44 0.35 5.51 -6.92
N LEU A 45 1.57 5.69 -6.41
CA LEU A 45 1.79 6.38 -5.13
C LEU A 45 1.36 7.84 -5.19
N GLU A 46 1.68 8.56 -6.25
CA GLU A 46 1.30 9.97 -6.46
C GLU A 46 -0.23 10.13 -6.44
N TYR A 47 -0.93 9.30 -7.23
CA TYR A 47 -2.39 9.27 -7.22
C TYR A 47 -2.95 8.97 -5.84
N THR A 48 -2.35 8.01 -5.12
CA THR A 48 -2.79 7.61 -3.79
C THR A 48 -2.64 8.76 -2.79
N PHE A 49 -1.48 9.43 -2.75
CA PHE A 49 -1.25 10.56 -1.87
C PHE A 49 -2.15 11.75 -2.21
N MET A 50 -2.35 12.05 -3.49
CA MET A 50 -3.32 13.07 -3.92
C MET A 50 -4.74 12.77 -3.37
N ARG A 51 -5.20 11.52 -3.45
CA ARG A 51 -6.51 11.10 -2.89
C ARG A 51 -6.55 11.13 -1.35
N MET A 52 -5.40 10.96 -0.69
CA MET A 52 -5.30 10.98 0.76
C MET A 52 -5.32 12.41 1.33
N LYS A 53 -4.87 13.42 0.57
CA LYS A 53 -4.88 14.83 1.01
C LYS A 53 -6.24 15.28 1.54
N SER A 54 -7.34 14.87 0.91
CA SER A 54 -8.70 15.25 1.38
C SER A 54 -9.17 14.52 2.64
N ARG A 55 -8.37 13.59 3.18
CA ARG A 55 -8.74 12.68 4.28
C ARG A 55 -7.72 12.68 5.43
N THR A 56 -6.73 13.56 5.38
CA THR A 56 -5.70 13.71 6.42
C THR A 56 -5.79 15.11 7.04
N SER A 57 -5.38 15.23 8.30
CA SER A 57 -5.33 16.51 9.02
C SER A 57 -4.17 17.41 8.60
N MET A 58 -3.15 16.85 7.94
CA MET A 58 -1.93 17.56 7.49
C MET A 58 -1.65 17.26 6.00
N PRO A 59 -2.51 17.72 5.08
CA PRO A 59 -2.38 17.44 3.64
C PRO A 59 -1.08 17.95 3.02
N GLU A 60 -0.51 19.02 3.57
CA GLU A 60 0.76 19.63 3.16
C GLU A 60 1.94 18.66 3.32
N GLN A 61 1.90 17.74 4.29
CA GLN A 61 2.95 16.73 4.46
C GLN A 61 3.02 15.71 3.32
N LEU A 62 1.97 15.62 2.50
CA LEU A 62 1.95 14.76 1.31
C LEU A 62 2.42 15.50 0.06
N GLU A 63 2.77 16.79 0.14
CA GLU A 63 3.37 17.53 -0.97
C GLU A 63 4.80 17.06 -1.22
N GLY A 64 5.10 16.68 -2.47
CA GLY A 64 6.43 16.21 -2.85
C GLY A 64 6.80 14.85 -2.28
N ALA A 65 5.88 14.12 -1.66
CA ALA A 65 6.19 12.88 -0.94
C ALA A 65 6.82 11.80 -1.85
N VAL A 66 6.37 11.71 -3.11
CA VAL A 66 6.95 10.76 -4.09
C VAL A 66 8.32 11.23 -4.56
N GLU A 67 8.52 12.53 -4.75
CA GLU A 67 9.82 13.12 -5.10
C GLU A 67 10.84 12.87 -3.99
N THR A 68 10.47 13.12 -2.73
CA THR A 68 11.28 12.79 -1.56
C THR A 68 11.60 11.29 -1.53
N LEU A 69 10.61 10.43 -1.74
CA LEU A 69 10.84 8.98 -1.82
C LEU A 69 11.82 8.60 -2.94
N LYS A 70 11.76 9.26 -4.11
CA LYS A 70 12.72 9.01 -5.21
C LYS A 70 14.14 9.39 -4.81
N VAL A 71 14.32 10.53 -4.15
CA VAL A 71 15.63 11.02 -3.70
C VAL A 71 16.25 10.06 -2.67
N PHE A 72 15.48 9.60 -1.70
CA PHE A 72 15.99 8.80 -0.58
C PHE A 72 15.81 7.29 -0.76
N ARG A 73 15.33 6.81 -1.91
CA ARG A 73 14.99 5.38 -2.11
C ARG A 73 16.14 4.45 -1.78
N GLU A 74 17.34 4.75 -2.27
CA GLU A 74 18.50 3.88 -2.13
C GLU A 74 18.94 3.78 -0.66
N GLU A 75 18.97 4.91 0.05
CA GLU A 75 19.30 4.97 1.47
C GLU A 75 18.25 4.22 2.31
N MET A 76 16.95 4.48 2.08
CA MET A 76 15.87 3.78 2.78
C MET A 76 15.89 2.26 2.53
N ASP A 77 16.21 1.82 1.31
CA ASP A 77 16.31 0.40 0.98
C ASP A 77 17.53 -0.26 1.63
N ALA A 78 18.66 0.45 1.70
CA ALA A 78 19.85 -0.02 2.41
C ALA A 78 19.56 -0.19 3.91
N GLU A 79 18.99 0.82 4.55
CA GLU A 79 18.58 0.79 5.97
C GLU A 79 17.56 -0.32 6.23
N PHE A 80 16.55 -0.46 5.36
CA PHE A 80 15.57 -1.53 5.49
C PHE A 80 16.21 -2.92 5.41
N ARG A 81 17.12 -3.14 4.46
CA ARG A 81 17.81 -4.44 4.30
C ARG A 81 18.76 -4.74 5.46
N TRP A 82 19.34 -3.72 6.08
CA TRP A 82 20.16 -3.85 7.27
C TRP A 82 19.31 -4.18 8.51
N PHE A 83 18.24 -3.42 8.75
CA PHE A 83 17.44 -3.52 9.98
C PHE A 83 16.38 -4.64 9.97
N PHE A 84 15.75 -4.93 8.83
CA PHE A 84 14.63 -5.89 8.79
C PHE A 84 15.00 -7.31 9.25
N PRO A 85 16.20 -7.86 8.95
CA PRO A 85 16.65 -9.13 9.52
C PRO A 85 16.70 -9.12 11.06
N GLU A 86 17.06 -8.00 11.69
CA GLU A 86 17.07 -7.89 13.16
C GLU A 86 15.65 -7.98 13.72
N VAL A 87 14.67 -7.33 13.07
CA VAL A 87 13.25 -7.44 13.43
C VAL A 87 12.76 -8.88 13.32
N VAL A 88 13.12 -9.58 12.24
CA VAL A 88 12.78 -11.00 12.06
C VAL A 88 13.42 -11.87 13.14
N GLY A 89 14.68 -11.61 13.49
CA GLY A 89 15.36 -12.32 14.58
C GLY A 89 14.70 -12.09 15.94
N PHE A 90 14.32 -10.85 16.24
CA PHE A 90 13.62 -10.49 17.47
C PHE A 90 12.24 -11.18 17.62
N VAL A 91 11.47 -11.28 16.54
CA VAL A 91 10.13 -11.91 16.55
C VAL A 91 10.20 -13.44 16.41
N GLY A 92 11.17 -13.94 15.62
CA GLY A 92 11.36 -15.36 15.32
C GLY A 92 12.12 -16.13 16.41
N GLY A 93 12.82 -15.42 17.30
CA GLY A 93 13.41 -15.98 18.50
C GLY A 93 12.34 -16.36 19.53
N LYS A 94 11.87 -17.61 19.47
CA LYS A 94 11.36 -18.31 20.64
C LYS A 94 12.52 -18.96 21.39
#